data_AF-A0A958G3Y0-F1
#
_entry.id   AF-A0A958G3Y0-F1
#
_cell.length_a   1.000
_cell.length_b   1.000
_cell.length_c   1.000
_cell.angle_alpha   90.00
_cell.angle_beta   90.00
_cell.angle_gamma   90.00
#
_symmetry.space_group_name_H-M   'P 1'
#
loop_
_entity.id
_entity.type
_entity.pdbx_description
1 polymer ?
#
loop_
_entity_poly.entity_id
_entity_poly.type
_entity_poly.pdbx_seq_one_letter_code
_entity_poly.pdbx_strand_id
1 'polypeptide(L)'
;MKRFDKPPSFNELLAHCCRADSPYHEHAWKIFWDQYYERIFLYSTRSCRRWRLPRLNRQFSEVVKDVVCNVFASLRKGLHTYNLENGEAGFNRWLSTICINATFNYMKSFFESQQDEHDPANTEELHAKFSAAFRQELNSLGSTHRRELFEEAVALLRITNKQKRNLERNINIFYLNIWQDLPQETILAHPCLSGTGHRVIEVETHRMREIIRKFWGRLEK
;
A
#
# COMPACT_ATOMS: atom_id res chain seq x y z
N MET A 1 18.83 -2.49 32.42
CA MET A 1 17.53 -2.67 31.73
C MET A 1 16.52 -3.17 32.75
N LYS A 2 15.45 -2.40 33.03
CA LYS A 2 14.39 -2.87 33.94
C LYS A 2 13.49 -3.86 33.21
N ARG A 3 13.00 -4.87 33.92
CA ARG A 3 11.99 -5.83 33.42
C ARG A 3 10.64 -5.53 34.05
N PHE A 4 9.56 -5.87 33.35
CA PHE A 4 8.22 -5.77 33.93
C PHE A 4 8.01 -6.92 34.91
N ASP A 5 7.40 -6.62 36.06
CA ASP A 5 7.06 -7.64 37.07
C ASP A 5 5.80 -8.43 36.68
N LYS A 6 4.95 -7.85 35.81
CA LYS A 6 3.76 -8.48 35.20
C LYS A 6 3.71 -8.15 33.72
N PRO A 7 3.07 -8.98 32.87
CA PRO A 7 2.90 -8.65 31.46
C PRO A 7 2.20 -7.30 31.30
N PRO A 8 2.78 -6.33 30.56
CA PRO A 8 2.16 -5.03 30.35
C PRO A 8 0.88 -5.18 29.52
N SER A 9 -0.10 -4.30 29.76
CA SER A 9 -1.24 -4.17 28.85
C SER A 9 -0.77 -3.69 27.46
N PHE A 10 -1.62 -3.88 26.44
CA PHE A 10 -1.33 -3.44 25.08
C PHE A 10 -0.92 -1.95 25.00
N ASN A 11 -1.66 -1.07 25.68
CA ASN A 11 -1.39 0.37 25.65
C ASN A 11 -0.08 0.71 26.38
N GLU A 12 0.20 0.07 27.52
CA GLU A 12 1.46 0.25 28.24
C GLU A 12 2.66 -0.24 27.42
N LEU A 13 2.51 -1.39 26.76
CA LEU A 13 3.54 -1.95 25.88
C LEU A 13 3.89 -0.97 24.77
N LEU A 14 2.89 -0.46 24.04
CA LEU A 14 3.12 0.52 22.97
C LEU A 14 3.70 1.84 23.50
N ALA A 15 3.19 2.34 24.63
CA ALA A 15 3.71 3.57 25.24
C ALA A 15 5.20 3.45 25.59
N HIS A 16 5.63 2.33 26.16
CA HIS A 16 7.05 2.09 26.46
C HIS A 16 7.90 1.83 25.20
N CYS A 17 7.34 1.24 24.14
CA CYS A 17 8.02 1.12 22.85
C CYS A 17 8.26 2.48 22.17
N CYS A 18 7.33 3.44 22.29
CA CYS A 18 7.45 4.77 21.69
C CYS A 18 8.42 5.70 22.44
N ARG A 19 8.70 5.43 23.71
CA ARG A 19 9.49 6.29 24.61
C ARG A 19 10.90 5.75 24.79
N ALA A 20 11.87 6.33 24.07
CA ALA A 20 13.28 5.94 24.19
C ALA A 20 13.88 6.25 25.57
N ASP A 21 13.31 7.23 26.30
CA ASP A 21 13.67 7.58 27.68
C ASP A 21 13.14 6.59 28.72
N SER A 22 12.24 5.69 28.33
CA SER A 22 11.65 4.70 29.24
C SER A 22 12.69 3.69 29.72
N PRO A 23 12.80 3.42 31.04
CA PRO A 23 13.69 2.38 31.56
C PRO A 23 13.29 0.96 31.12
N TYR A 24 12.09 0.80 30.56
CA TYR A 24 11.54 -0.42 30.02
C TYR A 24 11.62 -0.51 28.49
N HIS A 25 12.13 0.50 27.78
CA HIS A 25 12.07 0.60 26.31
C HIS A 25 12.52 -0.68 25.58
N GLU A 26 13.73 -1.15 25.87
CA GLU A 26 14.30 -2.37 25.27
C GLU A 26 13.50 -3.63 25.63
N HIS A 27 13.05 -3.74 26.88
CA HIS A 27 12.26 -4.89 27.30
C HIS A 27 10.85 -4.89 26.69
N ALA A 28 10.25 -3.72 26.51
CA ALA A 28 8.98 -3.54 25.82
C ALA A 28 9.10 -3.94 24.35
N TRP A 29 10.16 -3.50 23.64
CA TRP A 29 10.40 -3.93 22.26
C TRP A 29 10.62 -5.43 22.13
N LYS A 30 11.29 -6.06 23.10
CA LYS A 30 11.43 -7.51 23.14
C LYS A 30 10.07 -8.21 23.29
N ILE A 31 9.24 -7.79 24.25
CA ILE A 31 7.89 -8.35 24.43
C ILE A 31 7.04 -8.12 23.18
N PHE A 32 7.10 -6.93 22.60
CA PHE A 32 6.39 -6.60 21.37
C PHE A 32 6.82 -7.50 20.22
N TRP A 33 8.14 -7.73 20.07
CA TRP A 33 8.67 -8.68 19.08
C TRP A 33 8.09 -10.07 19.30
N ASP A 34 8.22 -10.62 20.51
CA ASP A 34 7.76 -11.97 20.83
C ASP A 34 6.24 -12.14 20.59
N GLN A 35 5.44 -11.10 20.88
CA GLN A 35 3.98 -11.14 20.69
C GLN A 35 3.54 -10.99 19.23
N TYR A 36 4.19 -10.13 18.45
CA TYR A 36 3.71 -9.74 17.12
C TYR A 36 4.51 -10.34 15.96
N TYR A 37 5.67 -10.96 16.21
CA TYR A 37 6.53 -11.51 15.16
C TYR A 37 5.79 -12.51 14.27
N GLU A 38 5.11 -13.49 14.86
CA GLU A 38 4.38 -14.51 14.09
C GLU A 38 3.29 -13.88 13.21
N ARG A 39 2.59 -12.88 13.74
CA ARG A 39 1.54 -12.15 13.02
C ARG A 39 2.12 -11.33 11.86
N ILE A 40 3.22 -10.61 12.09
CA ILE A 40 3.95 -9.85 11.06
C ILE A 40 4.47 -10.79 9.98
N PHE A 41 5.05 -11.92 10.37
CA PHE A 41 5.55 -12.94 9.46
C PHE A 41 4.42 -13.51 8.59
N LEU A 42 3.26 -13.82 9.19
CA LEU A 42 2.09 -14.31 8.47
C LEU A 42 1.56 -13.27 7.47
N TYR A 43 1.43 -12.01 7.88
CA TYR A 43 0.98 -10.93 6.99
C TYR A 43 1.96 -10.69 5.85
N SER A 44 3.25 -10.64 6.14
CA SER A 44 4.31 -10.46 5.14
C SER A 44 4.35 -11.64 4.16
N THR A 45 4.23 -12.88 4.67
CA THR A 45 4.14 -14.09 3.85
C THR A 45 2.95 -14.04 2.89
N ARG A 46 1.76 -13.73 3.41
CA ARG A 46 0.54 -13.63 2.60
C ARG A 46 0.66 -12.54 1.55
N SER A 47 1.21 -11.40 1.94
CA SER A 47 1.49 -10.27 1.05
C SER A 47 2.44 -10.67 -0.08
N CYS A 48 3.58 -11.28 0.24
CA CYS A 48 4.56 -11.76 -0.76
C CYS A 48 3.95 -12.80 -1.72
N ARG A 49 3.17 -13.77 -1.21
CA ARG A 49 2.54 -14.81 -2.06
C ARG A 49 1.57 -14.24 -3.09
N ARG A 50 0.94 -13.10 -2.82
CA ARG A 50 -0.03 -12.49 -3.75
C ARG A 50 0.61 -12.06 -5.07
N TRP A 51 1.90 -11.75 -5.07
CA TRP A 51 2.62 -11.33 -6.28
C TRP A 51 2.82 -12.46 -7.31
N ARG A 52 2.79 -13.74 -6.89
CA ARG A 52 2.86 -14.93 -7.77
C ARG A 52 4.01 -14.92 -8.79
N LEU A 53 5.16 -14.35 -8.42
CA LEU A 53 6.31 -14.25 -9.31
C LEU A 53 7.13 -15.55 -9.30
N PRO A 54 7.43 -16.17 -10.46
CA PRO A 54 8.17 -17.43 -10.51
C PRO A 54 9.55 -17.38 -9.85
N ARG A 55 10.26 -16.24 -9.95
CA ARG A 55 11.57 -16.04 -9.30
C ARG A 55 11.45 -15.88 -7.80
N LEU A 56 10.44 -15.15 -7.32
CA LEU A 56 10.16 -14.99 -5.90
C LEU A 56 9.99 -16.35 -5.20
N ASN A 57 9.39 -17.34 -5.88
CA ASN A 57 9.23 -18.69 -5.32
C ASN A 57 10.56 -19.39 -5.00
N ARG A 58 11.67 -19.03 -5.67
CA ARG A 58 12.99 -19.63 -5.43
C ARG A 58 13.69 -19.06 -4.19
N GLN A 59 13.40 -17.81 -3.85
CA GLN A 59 14.01 -17.08 -2.71
C GLN A 59 12.94 -16.62 -1.71
N PHE A 60 11.80 -17.32 -1.69
CA PHE A 60 10.60 -16.84 -1.01
C PHE A 60 10.86 -16.65 0.49
N SER A 61 11.66 -17.54 1.09
CA SER A 61 11.95 -17.52 2.51
C SER A 61 12.81 -16.32 2.92
N GLU A 62 13.79 -15.96 2.09
CA GLU A 62 14.71 -14.85 2.29
C GLU A 62 13.97 -13.52 2.11
N VAL A 63 13.21 -13.39 1.03
CA VAL A 63 12.41 -12.19 0.75
C VAL A 63 11.43 -11.91 1.88
N VAL A 64 10.73 -12.92 2.38
CA VAL A 64 9.81 -12.72 3.52
C VAL A 64 10.56 -12.23 4.76
N LYS A 65 11.75 -12.76 5.06
CA LYS A 65 12.57 -12.31 6.20
C LYS A 65 12.98 -10.84 6.05
N ASP A 66 13.42 -10.44 4.86
CA ASP A 66 13.83 -9.05 4.60
C ASP A 66 12.64 -8.09 4.70
N VAL A 67 11.47 -8.50 4.20
CA VAL A 67 10.22 -7.77 4.37
C VAL A 67 9.86 -7.63 5.85
N VAL A 68 9.96 -8.69 6.65
CA VAL A 68 9.72 -8.62 8.11
C VAL A 68 10.67 -7.63 8.77
N CYS A 69 11.96 -7.65 8.43
CA CYS A 69 12.94 -6.68 8.92
C CYS A 69 12.53 -5.24 8.57
N ASN A 70 12.08 -4.99 7.34
CA ASN A 70 11.59 -3.69 6.90
C ASN A 70 10.32 -3.24 7.63
N VAL A 71 9.42 -4.17 7.97
CA VAL A 71 8.24 -3.89 8.80
C VAL A 71 8.67 -3.41 10.18
N PHE A 72 9.59 -4.13 10.84
CA PHE A 72 10.07 -3.71 12.16
C PHE A 72 10.81 -2.37 12.13
N ALA A 73 11.60 -2.11 11.09
CA ALA A 73 12.23 -0.80 10.89
C ALA A 73 11.19 0.32 10.71
N SER A 74 10.11 0.03 9.98
CA SER A 74 9.00 0.97 9.77
C SER A 74 8.21 1.22 11.06
N LEU A 75 7.93 0.16 11.84
CA LEU A 75 7.29 0.26 13.14
C LEU A 75 8.12 1.10 14.10
N ARG A 76 9.44 0.86 14.19
CA ARG A 76 10.31 1.62 15.10
C ARG A 76 10.30 3.13 14.79
N LYS A 77 10.13 3.51 13.52
CA LYS A 77 10.00 4.91 13.11
C LYS A 77 8.59 5.46 13.28
N GLY A 78 7.56 4.66 13.03
CA GLY A 78 6.18 5.12 12.88
C GLY A 78 5.24 4.81 14.05
N LEU A 79 5.64 4.00 15.04
CA LEU A 79 4.75 3.51 16.11
C LEU A 79 4.07 4.65 16.89
N HIS A 80 4.77 5.76 17.08
CA HIS A 80 4.25 6.94 17.78
C HIS A 80 3.09 7.63 17.04
N THR A 81 2.88 7.34 15.76
CA THR A 81 1.77 7.91 14.97
C THR A 81 0.47 7.11 15.11
N TYR A 82 0.53 5.93 15.72
CA TYR A 82 -0.65 5.09 15.91
C TYR A 82 -1.55 5.66 17.03
N ASN A 83 -2.84 5.87 16.73
CA ASN A 83 -3.82 6.28 17.73
C ASN A 83 -4.22 5.09 18.61
N LEU A 84 -3.79 5.12 19.89
CA LEU A 84 -4.04 4.11 20.91
C LEU A 84 -5.53 3.89 21.22
N GLU A 85 -6.40 4.87 20.94
CA GLU A 85 -7.86 4.75 21.15
C GLU A 85 -8.50 3.66 20.28
N ASN A 86 -7.86 3.30 19.17
CA ASN A 86 -8.35 2.25 18.28
C ASN A 86 -8.11 0.82 18.83
N GLY A 87 -7.35 0.69 19.92
CA GLY A 87 -7.07 -0.58 20.61
C GLY A 87 -6.36 -1.62 19.74
N GLU A 88 -6.15 -2.82 20.29
CA GLU A 88 -5.36 -3.86 19.59
C GLU A 88 -5.96 -4.27 18.24
N ALA A 89 -7.29 -4.29 18.13
CA ALA A 89 -7.97 -4.63 16.87
C ALA A 89 -7.66 -3.61 15.76
N GLY A 90 -7.67 -2.31 16.06
CA GLY A 90 -7.27 -1.28 15.13
C GLY A 90 -5.78 -1.32 14.81
N PHE A 91 -4.96 -1.68 15.80
CA PHE A 91 -3.52 -1.86 15.63
C PHE A 91 -3.21 -2.97 14.64
N ASN A 92 -3.90 -4.10 14.74
CA ASN A 92 -3.71 -5.21 13.81
C ASN A 92 -4.03 -4.83 12.36
N ARG A 93 -5.06 -4.03 12.14
CA ARG A 93 -5.37 -3.49 10.81
C ARG A 93 -4.24 -2.58 10.31
N TRP A 94 -3.83 -1.61 11.13
CA TRP A 94 -2.73 -0.71 10.81
C TRP A 94 -1.40 -1.45 10.54
N LEU A 95 -1.09 -2.46 11.34
CA LEU A 95 0.06 -3.35 11.19
C LEU A 95 0.03 -4.10 9.86
N SER A 96 -1.16 -4.59 9.45
CA SER A 96 -1.32 -5.25 8.15
C SER A 96 -1.00 -4.31 6.98
N THR A 97 -1.41 -3.05 7.06
CA THR A 97 -1.09 -2.00 6.08
C THR A 97 0.42 -1.76 6.01
N ILE A 98 1.12 -1.71 7.15
CA ILE A 98 2.58 -1.59 7.18
C ILE A 98 3.24 -2.80 6.50
N CYS A 99 2.75 -4.02 6.74
CA CYS A 99 3.29 -5.24 6.11
C CYS A 99 3.12 -5.21 4.59
N ILE A 100 1.96 -4.76 4.10
CA ILE A 100 1.70 -4.60 2.65
C ILE A 100 2.66 -3.58 2.06
N ASN A 101 2.76 -2.40 2.67
CA ASN A 101 3.65 -1.32 2.20
C ASN A 101 5.13 -1.72 2.21
N ALA A 102 5.58 -2.42 3.25
CA ALA A 102 6.96 -2.91 3.34
C ALA A 102 7.24 -3.97 2.27
N THR A 103 6.28 -4.88 2.01
CA THR A 103 6.39 -5.86 0.93
C THR A 103 6.53 -5.16 -0.41
N PHE A 104 5.64 -4.20 -0.68
CA PHE A 104 5.61 -3.46 -1.92
C PHE A 104 6.91 -2.68 -2.17
N ASN A 105 7.40 -1.94 -1.17
CA ASN A 105 8.65 -1.20 -1.27
C ASN A 105 9.86 -2.13 -1.46
N TYR A 106 9.85 -3.29 -0.81
CA TYR A 106 10.88 -4.32 -1.01
C TYR A 106 10.84 -4.84 -2.44
N MET A 107 9.66 -5.28 -2.94
CA MET A 107 9.52 -5.80 -4.30
C MET A 107 9.95 -4.75 -5.32
N LYS A 108 9.54 -3.48 -5.13
CA LYS A 108 9.98 -2.36 -5.95
C LYS A 108 11.51 -2.30 -6.07
N SER A 109 12.19 -2.25 -4.93
CA SER A 109 13.65 -2.12 -4.87
C SER A 109 14.34 -3.36 -5.44
N PHE A 110 13.77 -4.55 -5.18
CA PHE A 110 14.23 -5.82 -5.71
C PHE A 110 14.18 -5.82 -7.23
N PHE A 111 13.11 -5.33 -7.86
CA PHE A 111 12.99 -5.23 -9.31
C PHE A 111 13.86 -4.14 -9.93
N GLU A 112 13.90 -2.94 -9.33
CA GLU A 112 14.74 -1.83 -9.79
C GLU A 112 16.23 -2.22 -9.81
N SER A 113 16.69 -3.04 -8.86
CA SER A 113 18.07 -3.54 -8.80
C SER A 113 18.43 -4.57 -9.88
N GLN A 114 17.46 -5.02 -10.68
CA GLN A 114 17.62 -6.13 -11.64
C GLN A 114 17.44 -5.68 -13.11
N GLN A 115 17.18 -4.39 -13.36
CA GLN A 115 16.93 -3.85 -14.71
C GLN A 115 18.13 -3.81 -15.65
N ASP A 116 19.33 -4.12 -15.18
CA ASP A 116 20.53 -4.15 -16.04
C ASP A 116 20.58 -5.40 -16.96
N GLU A 117 19.63 -6.34 -16.85
CA GLU A 117 19.53 -7.53 -17.71
C GLU A 117 18.13 -7.70 -18.39
N HIS A 118 18.05 -7.34 -19.69
CA HIS A 118 17.14 -7.85 -20.76
C HIS A 118 15.85 -7.12 -21.25
N ASP A 119 15.88 -6.92 -22.59
CA ASP A 119 14.93 -7.08 -23.72
C ASP A 119 13.48 -6.50 -23.71
N PRO A 120 13.16 -5.49 -24.56
CA PRO A 120 11.84 -4.83 -24.66
C PRO A 120 10.65 -5.67 -25.15
N ALA A 121 10.88 -6.78 -25.87
CA ALA A 121 9.79 -7.53 -26.52
C ALA A 121 8.85 -8.24 -25.53
N ASN A 122 9.33 -8.49 -24.30
CA ASN A 122 8.57 -9.15 -23.25
C ASN A 122 7.62 -8.19 -22.50
N THR A 123 7.79 -6.87 -22.69
CA THR A 123 7.10 -5.85 -21.89
C THR A 123 5.66 -5.58 -22.33
N GLU A 124 5.33 -5.74 -23.61
CA GLU A 124 3.98 -5.49 -24.14
C GLU A 124 2.99 -6.63 -23.85
N GLU A 125 3.44 -7.89 -23.87
CA GLU A 125 2.59 -9.05 -23.54
C GLU A 125 2.23 -9.10 -22.04
N LEU A 126 3.17 -8.69 -21.19
CA LEU A 126 2.95 -8.50 -19.75
C LEU A 126 1.94 -7.38 -19.46
N HIS A 127 1.99 -6.27 -20.21
CA HIS A 127 1.09 -5.12 -20.08
C HIS A 127 -0.39 -5.45 -20.37
N ALA A 128 -0.64 -6.29 -21.37
CA ALA A 128 -1.99 -6.73 -21.73
C ALA A 128 -2.60 -7.70 -20.69
N LYS A 129 -1.79 -8.62 -20.16
CA LYS A 129 -2.21 -9.57 -19.12
C LYS A 129 -2.49 -8.88 -17.79
N PHE A 130 -1.71 -7.86 -17.44
CA PHE A 130 -1.89 -7.08 -16.21
C PHE A 130 -3.21 -6.28 -16.19
N SER A 131 -3.55 -5.58 -17.28
CA SER A 131 -4.77 -4.77 -17.35
C SER A 131 -6.06 -5.59 -17.23
N ALA A 132 -6.06 -6.84 -17.71
CA ALA A 132 -7.19 -7.74 -17.59
C ALA A 132 -7.28 -8.34 -16.17
N ALA A 133 -6.16 -8.80 -15.62
CA ALA A 133 -6.09 -9.38 -14.28
C ALA A 133 -6.45 -8.35 -13.18
N PHE A 134 -5.94 -7.12 -13.29
CA PHE A 134 -6.22 -6.04 -12.34
C PHE A 134 -7.71 -5.66 -12.28
N ARG A 135 -8.41 -5.66 -13.42
CA ARG A 135 -9.87 -5.42 -13.47
C ARG A 135 -10.66 -6.57 -12.85
N GLN A 136 -10.25 -7.80 -13.12
CA GLN A 136 -10.88 -9.00 -12.55
C GLN A 136 -10.66 -9.07 -11.03
N GLU A 137 -9.51 -8.57 -10.55
CA GLU A 137 -9.16 -8.48 -9.14
C GLU A 137 -9.93 -7.35 -8.43
N LEU A 138 -9.99 -6.14 -9.01
CA LEU A 138 -10.80 -5.03 -8.49
C LEU A 138 -12.29 -5.39 -8.28
N ASN A 139 -12.83 -6.26 -9.14
CA ASN A 139 -14.21 -6.73 -9.06
C ASN A 139 -14.42 -7.92 -8.10
N SER A 140 -13.35 -8.62 -7.70
CA SER A 140 -13.39 -9.73 -6.75
C SER A 140 -13.00 -9.33 -5.32
N LEU A 141 -12.51 -8.10 -5.13
CA LEU A 141 -12.22 -7.53 -3.82
C LEU A 141 -13.50 -7.09 -3.09
N GLY A 142 -13.59 -7.40 -1.80
CA GLY A 142 -14.61 -6.85 -0.91
C GLY A 142 -14.54 -5.31 -0.88
N SER A 143 -15.66 -4.65 -0.59
CA SER A 143 -15.82 -3.18 -0.65
C SER A 143 -14.74 -2.40 0.12
N THR A 144 -14.22 -2.97 1.21
CA THR A 144 -13.14 -2.38 2.02
C THR A 144 -11.78 -2.33 1.29
N HIS A 145 -11.33 -3.42 0.65
CA HIS A 145 -10.05 -3.43 -0.09
C HIS A 145 -10.11 -2.56 -1.35
N ARG A 146 -11.28 -2.52 -2.00
CA ARG A 146 -11.51 -1.67 -3.19
C ARG A 146 -11.40 -0.19 -2.85
N ARG A 147 -11.77 0.18 -1.62
CA ARG A 147 -11.62 1.52 -1.06
C ARG A 147 -10.18 1.84 -0.67
N GLU A 148 -9.45 0.89 -0.08
CA GLU A 148 -8.03 1.08 0.28
C GLU A 148 -7.17 1.35 -0.96
N LEU A 149 -7.34 0.56 -2.04
CA LEU A 149 -6.65 0.80 -3.33
C LEU A 149 -7.00 2.16 -3.95
N PHE A 150 -8.24 2.59 -3.78
CA PHE A 150 -8.66 3.91 -4.23
C PHE A 150 -7.97 5.02 -3.42
N GLU A 151 -7.94 4.89 -2.09
CA GLU A 151 -7.30 5.86 -1.19
C GLU A 151 -5.80 5.98 -1.48
N GLU A 152 -5.11 4.86 -1.80
CA GLU A 152 -3.72 4.86 -2.26
C GLU A 152 -3.54 5.56 -3.62
N ALA A 153 -4.40 5.26 -4.60
CA ALA A 153 -4.38 5.93 -5.90
C ALA A 153 -4.59 7.45 -5.78
N VAL A 154 -5.53 7.86 -4.92
CA VAL A 154 -5.82 9.27 -4.63
C VAL A 154 -4.63 9.96 -3.95
N ALA A 155 -4.04 9.32 -2.94
CA ALA A 155 -2.87 9.85 -2.25
C ALA A 155 -1.71 10.07 -3.23
N LEU A 156 -1.46 9.10 -4.11
CA LEU A 156 -0.46 9.20 -5.17
C LEU A 156 -0.75 10.34 -6.15
N LEU A 157 -1.99 10.43 -6.64
CA LEU A 157 -2.39 11.48 -7.58
C LEU A 157 -2.23 12.87 -6.97
N ARG A 158 -2.55 13.02 -5.68
CA ARG A 158 -2.35 14.24 -4.90
C ARG A 158 -0.88 14.61 -4.76
N ILE A 159 -0.02 13.66 -4.39
CA ILE A 159 1.42 13.89 -4.25
C ILE A 159 2.05 14.27 -5.59
N THR A 160 1.66 13.62 -6.69
CA THR A 160 2.27 13.80 -8.01
C THR A 160 1.79 15.07 -8.73
N ASN A 161 0.61 15.61 -8.36
CA ASN A 161 0.00 16.75 -9.05
C ASN A 161 -0.30 17.95 -8.12
N LYS A 162 0.41 18.10 -6.99
CA LYS A 162 0.12 19.14 -5.97
C LYS A 162 -0.11 20.57 -6.51
N GLN A 163 0.46 20.91 -7.67
CA GLN A 163 0.37 22.26 -8.27
C GLN A 163 -0.69 22.43 -9.36
N LYS A 164 -1.48 21.39 -9.68
CA LYS A 164 -2.50 21.52 -10.73
C LYS A 164 -3.77 22.19 -10.22
N ARG A 165 -4.25 23.16 -11.00
CA ARG A 165 -5.64 23.65 -10.89
C ARG A 165 -6.61 22.49 -11.15
N ASN A 166 -7.66 22.40 -10.34
CA ASN A 166 -8.74 21.42 -10.44
C ASN A 166 -8.34 19.95 -10.18
N LEU A 167 -7.27 19.71 -9.41
CA LEU A 167 -6.82 18.34 -9.10
C LEU A 167 -7.93 17.47 -8.50
N GLU A 168 -8.61 17.95 -7.47
CA GLU A 168 -9.68 17.19 -6.79
C GLU A 168 -10.85 16.89 -7.73
N ARG A 169 -11.20 17.84 -8.62
CA ARG A 169 -12.21 17.61 -9.66
C ARG A 169 -11.79 16.47 -10.58
N ASN A 170 -10.54 16.48 -11.04
CA ASN A 170 -10.04 15.46 -11.96
C ASN A 170 -9.92 14.09 -11.27
N ILE A 171 -9.56 14.05 -9.98
CA ILE A 171 -9.56 12.81 -9.17
C ILE A 171 -10.99 12.26 -9.09
N ASN A 172 -11.97 13.13 -8.90
CA ASN A 172 -13.37 12.72 -8.87
C ASN A 172 -13.87 12.19 -10.22
N ILE A 173 -13.47 12.82 -11.34
CA ILE A 173 -13.74 12.30 -12.69
C ILE A 173 -13.16 10.88 -12.86
N PHE A 174 -11.90 10.70 -12.45
CA PHE A 174 -11.23 9.41 -12.53
C PHE A 174 -11.90 8.35 -11.65
N TYR A 175 -12.33 8.71 -10.44
CA TYR A 175 -13.09 7.82 -9.56
C TYR A 175 -14.41 7.36 -10.20
N LEU A 176 -15.21 8.30 -10.70
CA LEU A 176 -16.51 8.01 -11.29
C LEU A 176 -16.37 7.15 -12.56
N ASN A 177 -15.34 7.39 -13.38
CA ASN A 177 -15.13 6.64 -14.61
C ASN A 177 -14.48 5.27 -14.39
N ILE A 178 -13.50 5.15 -13.50
CA ILE A 178 -12.69 3.92 -13.35
C ILE A 178 -13.17 3.04 -12.21
N TRP A 179 -13.55 3.64 -11.09
CA TRP A 179 -13.92 2.90 -9.88
C TRP A 179 -15.42 2.66 -9.78
N GLN A 180 -16.24 3.61 -10.22
CA GLN A 180 -17.70 3.44 -10.26
C GLN A 180 -18.21 2.93 -11.61
N ASP A 181 -17.33 2.83 -12.63
CA ASP A 181 -17.64 2.37 -13.98
C ASP A 181 -18.85 3.09 -14.60
N LEU A 182 -18.98 4.39 -14.30
CA LEU A 182 -20.10 5.18 -14.82
C LEU A 182 -19.83 5.58 -16.27
N PRO A 183 -20.84 5.49 -17.14
CA PRO A 183 -20.74 5.97 -18.52
C PRO A 183 -20.53 7.48 -18.52
N GLN A 184 -19.84 8.00 -19.54
CA GLN A 184 -19.41 9.40 -19.58
C GLN A 184 -20.58 10.37 -19.48
N GLU A 185 -21.72 10.02 -20.08
CA GLU A 185 -22.96 10.79 -20.08
C GLU A 185 -23.45 11.03 -18.64
N THR A 186 -23.37 10.01 -17.79
CA THR A 186 -23.73 10.10 -16.37
C THR A 186 -22.76 10.95 -15.57
N ILE A 187 -21.47 10.90 -15.90
CA ILE A 187 -20.44 11.74 -15.26
C ILE A 187 -20.65 13.22 -15.60
N LEU A 188 -21.01 13.53 -16.85
CA LEU A 188 -21.27 14.90 -17.32
C LEU A 188 -22.53 15.50 -16.73
N ALA A 189 -23.53 14.67 -16.45
CA ALA A 189 -24.75 15.07 -15.76
C ALA A 189 -24.51 15.38 -14.26
N HIS A 190 -23.33 15.07 -13.71
CA HIS A 190 -23.03 15.30 -12.30
C HIS A 190 -22.97 16.82 -12.00
N PRO A 191 -23.73 17.35 -11.02
CA PRO A 191 -23.82 18.80 -10.77
C PRO A 191 -22.46 19.48 -10.54
N CYS A 192 -21.58 18.80 -9.80
CA CYS A 192 -20.22 19.26 -9.50
C CYS A 192 -19.24 19.25 -10.68
N LEU A 193 -19.65 18.70 -11.84
CA LEU A 193 -18.86 18.63 -13.07
C LEU A 193 -19.50 19.42 -14.22
N SER A 194 -20.53 20.22 -13.93
CA SER A 194 -21.19 21.09 -14.90
C SER A 194 -20.18 21.97 -15.66
N GLY A 195 -20.29 22.00 -16.98
CA GLY A 195 -19.34 22.68 -17.87
C GLY A 195 -18.06 21.90 -18.21
N THR A 196 -17.89 20.67 -17.70
CA THR A 196 -16.84 19.75 -18.15
C THR A 196 -17.25 19.12 -19.48
N GLY A 197 -16.37 19.09 -20.48
CA GLY A 197 -16.66 18.43 -21.76
C GLY A 197 -16.18 16.97 -21.79
N HIS A 198 -16.76 16.13 -22.66
CA HIS A 198 -16.36 14.73 -22.87
C HIS A 198 -14.83 14.55 -22.99
N ARG A 199 -14.19 15.40 -23.81
CA ARG A 199 -12.74 15.37 -24.03
C ARG A 199 -11.94 15.56 -22.74
N VAL A 200 -12.44 16.33 -21.78
CA VAL A 200 -11.76 16.53 -20.48
C VAL A 200 -11.80 15.25 -19.67
N ILE A 201 -12.92 14.51 -19.69
CA ILE A 201 -13.05 13.23 -18.99
C ILE A 201 -12.03 12.24 -19.53
N GLU A 202 -11.95 12.07 -20.85
CA GLU A 202 -10.99 11.18 -21.49
C GLU A 202 -9.54 11.54 -21.19
N VAL A 203 -9.18 12.82 -21.40
CA VAL A 203 -7.80 13.30 -21.22
C VAL A 203 -7.37 13.16 -19.77
N GLU A 204 -8.20 13.55 -18.81
CA GLU A 204 -7.83 13.48 -17.39
C GLU A 204 -7.83 12.04 -16.89
N THR A 205 -8.77 11.21 -17.34
CA THR A 205 -8.77 9.78 -17.00
C THR A 205 -7.53 9.08 -17.54
N HIS A 206 -7.20 9.29 -18.82
CA HIS A 206 -5.97 8.77 -19.42
C HIS A 206 -4.73 9.28 -18.69
N ARG A 207 -4.68 10.57 -18.37
CA ARG A 207 -3.54 11.17 -17.65
C ARG A 207 -3.38 10.60 -16.25
N MET A 208 -4.46 10.38 -15.52
CA MET A 208 -4.42 9.79 -14.19
C MET A 208 -4.05 8.32 -14.24
N ARG A 209 -4.59 7.56 -15.21
CA ARG A 209 -4.12 6.21 -15.53
C ARG A 209 -2.62 6.20 -15.82
N GLU A 210 -2.12 7.15 -16.61
CA GLU A 210 -0.69 7.25 -16.92
C GLU A 210 0.17 7.56 -15.70
N ILE A 211 -0.32 8.36 -14.75
CA ILE A 211 0.41 8.66 -13.52
C ILE A 211 0.43 7.44 -12.59
N ILE A 212 -0.74 6.83 -12.43
CA ILE A 212 -0.91 5.61 -11.66
C ILE A 212 -0.08 4.49 -12.28
N ARG A 213 -0.08 4.33 -13.61
CA ARG A 213 0.76 3.39 -14.37
C ARG A 213 2.23 3.76 -14.34
N LYS A 214 2.62 5.03 -14.33
CA LYS A 214 4.03 5.39 -14.13
C LYS A 214 4.49 5.11 -12.71
N PHE A 215 3.58 5.07 -11.75
CA PHE A 215 3.91 4.68 -10.40
C PHE A 215 3.89 3.15 -10.30
N TRP A 216 2.72 2.52 -10.46
CA TRP A 216 2.46 1.07 -10.43
C TRP A 216 3.16 0.27 -11.53
N GLY A 217 3.40 0.83 -12.70
CA GLY A 217 4.22 0.22 -13.75
C GLY A 217 5.72 0.53 -13.64
N ARG A 218 6.14 1.48 -12.78
CA ARG A 218 7.54 1.53 -12.26
C ARG A 218 7.73 0.58 -11.07
N LEU A 219 6.65 -0.01 -10.57
CA LEU A 219 6.70 -1.13 -9.63
C LEU A 219 6.77 -2.48 -10.35
N GLU A 220 6.63 -2.48 -11.69
CA GLU A 220 6.73 -3.65 -12.57
C GLU A 220 7.93 -3.58 -13.54
N LYS A 221 8.74 -2.54 -13.40
CA LYS A 221 9.99 -2.34 -14.13
C LYS A 221 11.12 -2.64 -13.16
#